data_AF-A0A3B9YKV6-F1
#
_entry.id   AF-A0A3B9YKV6-F1
#
_cell.length_a   1.000
_cell.length_b   1.000
_cell.length_c   1.000
_cell.angle_alpha   90.00
_cell.angle_beta   90.00
_cell.angle_gamma   90.00
#
_symmetry.space_group_name_H-M   'P 1'
#
loop_
_entity.id
_entity.type
_entity.pdbx_description
1 polymer ?
#
loop_
_entity_poly.entity_id
_entity_poly.type
_entity_poly.pdbx_seq_one_letter_code
_entity_poly.pdbx_strand_id
1 'polypeptide(L)'
;MPTRPASPCPAPGCGADKLPGRRACADHEYMFPTTEPELRPSSTVRGYGYAWQRFRVWFIARHPICDYCKEQPTYDVHHEIPLRAGGKLLSEKDCRAACHSCHSRLQAKEKLEYPTGNRPPAKPQRIPAVFDPSRSS
;
A
#
# COMPACT_ATOMS: atom_id res chain seq x y z
N MET A 1 -30.81 -25.63 11.73
CA MET A 1 -30.09 -25.39 10.47
C MET A 1 -29.11 -26.55 10.28
N PRO A 2 -29.02 -27.19 9.10
CA PRO A 2 -28.09 -28.30 8.91
C PRO A 2 -26.64 -27.80 9.01
N THR A 3 -25.82 -28.49 9.79
CA THR A 3 -24.39 -28.21 9.92
C THR A 3 -23.69 -28.53 8.61
N ARG A 4 -22.77 -27.65 8.20
CA ARG A 4 -21.93 -27.89 7.04
C ARG A 4 -21.14 -29.20 7.26
N PRO A 5 -21.11 -30.13 6.27
CA PRO A 5 -20.32 -31.35 6.40
C PRO A 5 -18.83 -31.03 6.60
N ALA A 6 -18.13 -31.94 7.28
CA ALA A 6 -16.68 -31.85 7.46
C ALA A 6 -16.00 -31.71 6.09
N SER A 7 -15.02 -30.81 6.02
CA SER A 7 -14.31 -30.54 4.77
C SER A 7 -12.97 -31.26 4.79
N PRO A 8 -12.52 -31.87 3.69
CA PRO A 8 -11.28 -32.64 3.66
C PRO A 8 -10.05 -31.75 3.90
N CYS A 9 -8.99 -32.35 4.44
CA CYS A 9 -7.70 -31.73 4.67
C CYS A 9 -7.07 -31.30 3.33
N PRO A 10 -6.52 -30.06 3.24
CA PRO A 10 -5.92 -29.56 2.00
C PRO A 10 -4.49 -30.07 1.74
N ALA A 11 -3.91 -30.87 2.65
CA ALA A 11 -2.59 -31.43 2.47
C ALA A 11 -2.57 -32.42 1.28
N PRO A 12 -1.55 -32.36 0.39
CA PRO A 12 -1.47 -33.26 -0.76
C PRO A 12 -1.46 -34.72 -0.32
N GLY A 13 -2.36 -35.55 -0.87
CA GLY A 13 -2.45 -36.98 -0.54
C GLY A 13 -3.09 -37.29 0.82
N CYS A 14 -3.61 -36.30 1.55
CA CYS A 14 -4.30 -36.53 2.82
C CYS A 14 -5.79 -36.77 2.60
N GLY A 15 -6.30 -37.93 3.02
CA GLY A 15 -7.72 -38.27 2.98
C GLY A 15 -8.51 -37.92 4.26
N ALA A 16 -7.85 -37.35 5.27
CA ALA A 16 -8.49 -37.02 6.55
C ALA A 16 -9.33 -35.73 6.44
N ASP A 17 -10.33 -35.60 7.32
CA ASP A 17 -11.10 -34.36 7.45
C ASP A 17 -10.37 -33.28 8.27
N LYS A 18 -10.66 -32.02 7.99
CA LYS A 18 -10.23 -30.89 8.81
C LYS A 18 -10.90 -30.94 10.18
N LEU A 19 -10.16 -30.58 11.22
CA LEU A 19 -10.75 -30.39 12.54
C LEU A 19 -11.71 -29.17 12.52
N PRO A 20 -12.79 -29.17 13.33
CA PRO A 20 -13.68 -28.03 13.44
C PRO A 20 -12.93 -26.74 13.77
N GLY A 21 -13.13 -25.69 12.97
CA GLY A 21 -12.46 -24.40 13.16
C GLY A 21 -10.96 -24.39 12.84
N ARG A 22 -10.39 -25.48 12.32
CA ARG A 22 -8.99 -25.56 11.87
C ARG A 22 -8.88 -25.60 10.35
N ARG A 23 -7.68 -25.30 9.84
CA ARG A 23 -7.37 -25.33 8.41
C ARG A 23 -6.93 -26.70 7.90
N ALA A 24 -6.59 -27.62 8.80
CA ALA A 24 -6.06 -28.95 8.49
C ALA A 24 -6.48 -29.99 9.55
N CYS A 25 -6.13 -31.25 9.32
CA CYS A 25 -6.17 -32.30 10.35
C CYS A 25 -5.03 -32.10 11.37
N ALA A 26 -5.07 -32.85 12.48
CA ALA A 26 -4.06 -32.78 13.54
C ALA A 26 -2.62 -32.97 13.01
N ASP A 27 -2.43 -33.92 12.09
CA ASP A 27 -1.11 -34.25 11.53
C ASP A 27 -0.54 -33.16 10.63
N HIS A 28 -1.40 -32.28 10.09
CA HIS A 28 -1.00 -31.31 9.08
C HIS A 28 -1.20 -29.86 9.53
N GLU A 29 -1.49 -29.62 10.81
CA GLU A 29 -1.61 -28.26 11.37
C GLU A 29 -0.32 -27.45 11.13
N TYR A 30 0.85 -28.10 11.19
CA TYR A 30 2.15 -27.48 10.95
C TYR A 30 2.35 -26.96 9.51
N MET A 31 1.65 -27.54 8.52
CA MET A 31 1.75 -27.10 7.12
C MET A 31 0.93 -25.84 6.84
N PHE A 32 -0.06 -25.58 7.68
CA PHE A 32 -0.96 -24.43 7.55
C PHE A 32 -0.89 -23.60 8.81
N PRO A 33 0.30 -23.07 9.17
CA PRO A 33 0.44 -22.24 10.35
C PRO A 33 -0.58 -21.12 10.25
N THR A 34 -1.36 -20.96 11.31
CA THR A 34 -2.08 -19.72 11.54
C THR A 34 -1.01 -18.67 11.74
N THR A 35 -0.55 -18.07 10.65
CA THR A 35 -0.16 -16.68 10.75
C THR A 35 -1.40 -16.01 11.30
N GLU A 36 -1.37 -15.65 12.59
CA GLU A 36 -2.21 -14.58 13.09
C GLU A 36 -2.14 -13.53 11.99
N PRO A 37 -3.26 -13.18 11.33
CA PRO A 37 -3.23 -12.14 10.34
C PRO A 37 -2.75 -10.94 11.13
N GLU A 38 -1.46 -10.62 11.03
CA GLU A 38 -0.81 -9.50 11.69
C GLU A 38 -1.74 -8.33 11.41
N LEU A 39 -2.56 -7.97 12.41
CA LEU A 39 -3.86 -7.37 12.20
C LEU A 39 -3.61 -6.08 11.46
N ARG A 40 -3.74 -6.16 10.12
CA ARG A 40 -3.22 -5.10 9.27
C ARG A 40 -4.03 -3.90 9.70
N PRO A 41 -3.39 -2.87 10.29
CA PRO A 41 -4.14 -1.80 10.93
C PRO A 41 -5.12 -1.24 9.91
N SER A 42 -6.34 -0.92 10.37
CA SER A 42 -7.38 -0.43 9.48
C SER A 42 -6.86 0.73 8.64
N SER A 43 -7.45 0.97 7.47
CA SER A 43 -7.06 2.10 6.60
C SER A 43 -6.96 3.41 7.39
N THR A 44 -7.90 3.63 8.31
CA THR A 44 -7.92 4.75 9.26
C THR A 44 -6.71 4.78 10.19
N VAL A 45 -6.34 3.65 10.81
CA VAL A 45 -5.14 3.56 11.67
C VAL A 45 -3.86 3.76 10.85
N ARG A 46 -3.87 3.42 9.56
CA ARG A 46 -2.76 3.67 8.61
C ARG A 46 -2.72 5.11 8.08
N GLY A 47 -3.58 5.99 8.59
CA GLY A 47 -3.66 7.41 8.21
C GLY A 47 -4.69 7.73 7.13
N TYR A 48 -5.27 6.75 6.44
CA TYR A 48 -6.27 6.94 5.38
C TYR A 48 -7.71 7.08 5.94
N GLY A 49 -7.90 8.01 6.88
CA GLY A 49 -9.19 8.32 7.49
C GLY A 49 -10.11 9.22 6.63
N TYR A 50 -11.12 9.82 7.26
CA TYR A 50 -12.12 10.67 6.59
C TYR A 50 -11.52 11.85 5.81
N ALA A 51 -10.47 12.48 6.36
CA ALA A 51 -9.78 13.59 5.70
C ALA A 51 -9.18 13.16 4.34
N TRP A 52 -8.62 11.95 4.26
CA TRP A 52 -8.10 11.40 3.01
C TRP A 52 -9.21 11.14 2.00
N GLN A 53 -10.35 10.60 2.43
CA GLN A 53 -11.48 10.35 1.53
C GLN A 53 -11.98 11.65 0.88
N ARG A 54 -12.13 12.72 1.66
CA ARG A 54 -12.50 14.05 1.15
C ARG A 54 -11.46 14.60 0.18
N PHE A 55 -10.18 14.54 0.56
CA PHE A 55 -9.08 15.00 -0.29
C PHE A 55 -9.03 14.23 -1.61
N ARG A 56 -9.17 12.90 -1.59
CA ARG A 56 -9.17 12.05 -2.79
C ARG A 56 -10.28 12.45 -3.76
N VAL A 57 -11.51 12.63 -3.27
CA VAL A 57 -12.64 13.03 -4.12
C VAL A 57 -12.38 14.40 -4.75
N TRP A 58 -11.94 15.37 -3.95
CA TRP A 58 -11.60 16.72 -4.43
C TRP A 58 -10.46 16.70 -5.46
N PHE A 59 -9.40 15.93 -5.21
CA PHE A 59 -8.22 15.85 -6.07
C PHE A 59 -8.56 15.21 -7.41
N ILE A 60 -9.27 14.07 -7.43
CA ILE A 60 -9.67 13.41 -8.68
C ILE A 60 -10.59 14.30 -9.52
N ALA A 61 -11.50 15.05 -8.89
CA ALA A 61 -12.36 15.99 -9.60
C ALA A 61 -11.58 17.13 -10.30
N ARG A 62 -10.45 17.55 -9.72
CA ARG A 62 -9.59 18.62 -10.26
C ARG A 62 -8.56 18.11 -11.27
N HIS A 63 -8.20 16.83 -11.18
CA HIS A 63 -7.22 16.17 -12.05
C HIS A 63 -7.85 14.97 -12.77
N PRO A 64 -8.76 15.20 -13.74
CA PRO A 64 -9.58 14.14 -14.33
C PRO A 64 -8.80 13.19 -15.24
N ILE A 65 -7.60 13.55 -15.70
CA ILE A 65 -6.77 12.78 -16.61
C ILE A 65 -5.47 12.36 -15.92
N CYS A 66 -5.03 11.13 -16.18
CA CYS A 66 -3.80 10.55 -15.65
C CYS A 66 -2.58 11.39 -16.02
N ASP A 67 -1.74 11.73 -15.04
CA ASP A 67 -0.54 12.54 -15.24
C ASP A 67 0.57 11.86 -16.02
N TYR A 68 0.53 10.53 -16.11
CA TYR A 68 1.61 9.75 -16.69
C TYR A 68 1.35 9.38 -18.15
N CYS A 69 0.17 8.84 -18.46
CA CYS A 69 -0.17 8.48 -19.83
C CYS A 69 -0.93 9.57 -20.57
N LYS A 70 -1.55 10.54 -19.87
CA LYS A 70 -2.36 11.63 -20.46
C LYS A 70 -3.51 11.18 -21.38
N GLU A 71 -3.82 9.89 -21.40
CA GLU A 71 -4.86 9.28 -22.27
C GLU A 71 -6.03 8.69 -21.48
N GLN A 72 -5.80 8.29 -20.23
CA GLN A 72 -6.78 7.57 -19.41
C GLN A 72 -7.29 8.48 -18.29
N PRO A 73 -8.57 8.31 -17.86
CA PRO A 73 -9.08 9.04 -16.71
C PRO A 73 -8.37 8.62 -15.42
N THR A 74 -8.36 9.54 -14.47
CA THR A 74 -7.80 9.34 -13.14
C THR A 74 -8.75 8.50 -12.28
N TYR A 75 -8.21 7.45 -11.68
CA TYR A 75 -8.94 6.61 -10.72
C TYR A 75 -8.29 6.62 -9.34
N ASP A 76 -6.97 6.78 -9.30
CA ASP A 76 -6.16 6.69 -8.10
C ASP A 76 -5.32 7.94 -7.91
N VAL A 77 -5.00 8.21 -6.64
CA VAL A 77 -4.07 9.26 -6.24
C VAL A 77 -2.79 8.59 -5.76
N HIS A 78 -1.69 8.87 -6.44
CA HIS A 78 -0.38 8.34 -6.11
C HIS A 78 0.42 9.36 -5.29
N HIS A 79 0.98 8.94 -4.15
CA HIS A 79 1.91 9.78 -3.40
C HIS A 79 3.31 9.66 -4.00
N GLU A 80 3.88 10.77 -4.48
CA GLU A 80 5.24 10.81 -5.07
C GLU A 80 6.32 10.43 -4.06
N ILE A 81 6.13 10.82 -2.80
CA ILE A 81 6.89 10.30 -1.66
C ILE A 81 5.94 9.44 -0.85
N PRO A 82 6.23 8.15 -0.64
CA PRO A 82 5.33 7.31 0.13
C PRO A 82 5.26 7.76 1.59
N LEU A 83 4.11 7.56 2.23
CA LEU A 83 3.88 7.99 3.63
C LEU A 83 4.92 7.40 4.59
N ARG A 84 5.36 6.16 4.36
CA ARG A 84 6.43 5.51 5.14
C ARG A 84 7.79 6.22 5.06
N ALA A 85 8.01 7.00 4.01
CA ALA A 85 9.23 7.78 3.77
C ALA A 85 9.06 9.27 4.10
N GLY A 86 7.99 9.64 4.82
CA GLY A 86 7.72 11.03 5.21
C GLY A 86 6.87 11.83 4.23
N GLY A 87 6.22 11.17 3.26
CA GLY A 87 5.25 11.82 2.38
C GLY A 87 4.06 12.39 3.14
N LYS A 88 3.52 13.52 2.67
CA LYS A 88 2.35 14.15 3.26
C LYS A 88 1.06 13.59 2.65
N LEU A 89 0.16 13.13 3.52
CA LEU A 89 -1.08 12.49 3.10
C LEU A 89 -2.02 13.39 2.30
N LEU A 90 -2.15 14.66 2.69
CA LEU A 90 -3.14 15.61 2.16
C LEU A 90 -2.51 16.76 1.36
N SER A 91 -1.29 16.54 0.85
CA SER A 91 -0.55 17.55 0.10
C SER A 91 -0.78 17.36 -1.39
N GLU A 92 -1.40 18.34 -2.05
CA GLU A 92 -1.60 18.30 -3.51
C GLU A 92 -0.26 18.20 -4.25
N LYS A 93 0.78 18.88 -3.75
CA LYS A 93 2.12 18.88 -4.37
C LYS A 93 2.78 17.51 -4.37
N ASP A 94 2.49 16.69 -3.35
CA ASP A 94 3.06 15.36 -3.17
C ASP A 94 2.15 14.26 -3.78
N CYS A 95 1.03 14.64 -4.38
CA CYS A 95 0.08 13.74 -5.03
C CYS A 95 0.13 13.86 -6.55
N ARG A 96 -0.10 12.75 -7.24
CA ARG A 96 -0.21 12.68 -8.70
C ARG A 96 -1.47 11.90 -9.09
N ALA A 97 -2.11 12.35 -10.15
CA ALA A 97 -3.31 11.71 -10.68
C ALA A 97 -2.90 10.52 -11.55
N ALA A 98 -3.40 9.33 -11.25
CA ALA A 98 -3.01 8.12 -11.99
C ALA A 98 -4.23 7.26 -12.37
N CYS A 99 -4.17 6.67 -13.57
CA CYS A 99 -5.02 5.53 -13.90
C CYS A 99 -4.49 4.25 -13.22
N HIS A 100 -5.33 3.21 -13.12
CA HIS A 100 -4.97 1.98 -12.41
C HIS A 100 -3.69 1.30 -12.93
N SER A 101 -3.46 1.31 -14.24
CA SER A 101 -2.28 0.67 -14.84
C SER A 101 -1.00 1.43 -14.49
N CYS A 102 -0.99 2.75 -14.64
CA CYS A 102 0.13 3.60 -14.23
C CYS A 102 0.37 3.52 -12.73
N HIS A 103 -0.69 3.59 -11.93
CA HIS A 103 -0.60 3.51 -10.48
C HIS A 103 0.03 2.19 -10.00
N SER A 104 -0.37 1.05 -10.59
CA SER A 104 0.20 -0.26 -10.26
C SER A 104 1.70 -0.33 -10.57
N ARG A 105 2.12 0.21 -11.73
CA ARG A 105 3.54 0.28 -12.12
C ARG A 105 4.36 1.16 -11.17
N LEU A 106 3.79 2.28 -10.72
CA LEU A 106 4.43 3.20 -9.78
C LEU A 106 4.59 2.55 -8.40
N GLN A 107 3.56 1.87 -7.89
CA GLN A 107 3.66 1.12 -6.63
C GLN A 107 4.73 0.02 -6.70
N ALA A 108 4.86 -0.66 -7.83
CA ALA A 108 5.92 -1.67 -8.01
C ALA A 108 7.31 -1.02 -7.92
N LYS A 109 7.52 0.13 -8.56
CA LYS A 109 8.77 0.90 -8.46
C LYS A 109 9.03 1.38 -7.03
N GLU A 110 8.02 1.92 -6.36
CA GLU A 110 8.11 2.42 -4.98
C GLU A 110 8.52 1.31 -4.00
N LYS A 111 8.06 0.08 -4.20
CA LYS A 111 8.48 -1.07 -3.37
C LYS A 111 9.97 -1.39 -3.52
N LEU A 112 10.53 -1.17 -4.71
CA LEU A 112 11.96 -1.35 -4.97
C LEU A 112 12.80 -0.21 -4.36
N GLU A 113 12.33 1.04 -4.47
CA GLU A 113 13.03 2.21 -3.94
C GLU A 113 12.91 2.33 -2.42
N TYR A 114 11.76 1.97 -1.84
CA TYR A 114 11.47 2.04 -0.42
C TYR A 114 11.08 0.65 0.12
N PRO A 115 12.04 -0.28 0.29
CA PRO A 115 11.74 -1.64 0.75
C PRO A 115 11.16 -1.63 2.17
N THR A 116 10.06 -2.37 2.37
CA THR A 116 9.47 -2.56 3.70
C THR A 116 10.35 -3.49 4.52
N GLY A 117 11.02 -2.98 5.55
CA GLY A 117 11.80 -3.79 6.50
C GLY A 117 13.19 -3.27 6.85
N ASN A 118 13.72 -2.28 6.11
CA ASN A 118 14.92 -1.55 6.51
C ASN A 118 14.63 -0.06 6.40
N ARG A 119 14.79 0.68 7.51
CA ARG A 119 14.61 2.13 7.57
C ARG A 119 15.53 2.74 6.51
N PRO A 120 15.01 3.40 5.45
CA PRO A 120 15.89 4.08 4.51
C PRO A 120 16.60 5.21 5.27
N PRO A 121 17.89 5.50 4.97
CA PRO A 121 18.54 6.67 5.53
C PRO A 121 17.68 7.88 5.17
N ALA A 122 17.46 8.77 6.15
CA ALA A 122 16.76 10.01 5.92
C ALA A 122 17.34 10.66 4.65
N LYS A 123 16.48 10.93 3.64
CA LYS A 123 16.89 11.68 2.46
C LYS A 123 17.70 12.89 2.96
N PRO A 124 18.94 13.15 2.49
CA PRO A 124 19.61 14.37 2.85
C PRO A 124 18.67 15.49 2.41
N GLN A 125 18.22 16.30 3.38
CA GLN A 125 17.51 17.52 3.06
C GLN A 125 18.43 18.28 2.11
N ARG A 126 17.99 18.55 0.88
CA ARG A 126 18.70 19.51 0.04
C ARG A 126 18.69 20.81 0.83
N ILE A 127 19.83 21.12 1.45
CA ILE A 127 20.10 22.43 2.03
C ILE A 127 19.94 23.38 0.83
N PRO A 128 18.98 24.34 0.85
CA PRO A 128 18.96 25.35 -0.20
C PRO A 128 20.33 26.03 -0.17
N ALA A 129 20.98 26.10 -1.33
CA ALA A 129 22.26 26.77 -1.48
C ALA A 129 22.13 28.14 -0.81
N VAL A 130 22.94 28.36 0.22
CA VAL A 130 23.06 29.65 0.87
C VAL A 130 23.42 30.64 -0.24
N PHE A 131 22.55 31.62 -0.47
CA PHE A 131 22.77 32.67 -1.44
C PHE A 131 24.04 33.41 -1.03
N ASP A 132 25.10 33.30 -1.82
CA ASP A 132 26.38 33.97 -1.60
C ASP A 132 26.37 35.31 -2.36
N PRO A 133 26.21 36.46 -1.69
CA PRO A 133 26.14 37.76 -2.34
C PRO A 133 27.52 38.32 -2.75
N SER A 134 28.62 37.59 -2.57
CA SER A 134 29.98 38.11 -2.81
C SER A 134 30.51 37.91 -4.24
N ARG A 135 29.72 37.34 -5.16
CA ARG A 135 30.16 37.02 -6.54
C ARG A 135 29.56 37.93 -7.61
N SER A 136 29.53 39.23 -7.32
CA SER A 136 29.28 40.27 -8.33
C SER A 136 30.38 41.33 -8.25
N SER A 137 31.39 41.16 -9.10
CA SER A 137 32.29 42.20 -9.59
C SER A 137 32.87 41.71 -10.92
#